data_AF-A0A5C5B8T5-F1
#
_entry.id   AF-A0A5C5B8T5-F1
#
_cell.length_a   1.000
_cell.length_b   1.000
_cell.length_c   1.000
_cell.angle_alpha   90.00
_cell.angle_beta   90.00
_cell.angle_gamma   90.00
#
_symmetry.space_group_name_H-M   'P 1'
#
loop_
_entity.id
_entity.type
_entity.pdbx_description
1 polymer ?
#
loop_
_entity_poly.entity_id
_entity_poly.type
_entity_poly.pdbx_seq_one_letter_code
_entity_poly.pdbx_strand_id
1 'polypeptide(L)'
;MIIWRDAVVESLGPAWPGVQEVRARITAGSSEPSSSAAGASAPAAGASAPAAETPALAAGAEVRALAYTALVGTPAVGDRVTLTCSALARGLGTGGYALVAALPDALPADPPAGPGHLVKARYTPLQPLVLGVDEQESPDHETLREADDLAGMPVVVADLHSALPAIVAGLRSEAAALGLPVPRVAYVMTDGGALPAWFSRAAAGLREAGWIAGTVTVGQAFGGDLEAVTLHTGLLAARLVLGADVAVVTQGPGNLGTGTRWGFSGVAAGEAVNAAAVLGGRPVASLRVSAADARGRHRGLSHHSTTAYGRVALAVADIVVPTAAGLADEGAGGYGEADGERGGEHGGAGVGAGGAGGDHGVRGAYDGELEREVTLAAGDLCTPIGRHRFVPVALTGLRAALEDSPVRLSTMGRGLGEDASPFLAAAAAGRWAARILAPVRGTVWHLALADDWALAQRLGAYAMSTRGARLADVGFVHASSADQVDGVANAFYADLASEGAVALEIDADVLAGEGIACVLEPGDPRDQTSQRFPHVYGEVPVEAVRRALPWRGTLTATLGG
;
A
#
# COMPACT_ATOMS: atom_id res chain seq x y z
N MET A 1 4.97 23.51 -22.87
CA MET A 1 5.91 23.69 -23.98
C MET A 1 7.03 22.66 -23.86
N ILE A 2 7.40 22.00 -24.97
CA ILE A 2 8.33 20.85 -25.00
C ILE A 2 9.73 21.32 -25.42
N ILE A 3 10.78 20.87 -24.73
CA ILE A 3 12.18 21.10 -25.10
C ILE A 3 12.63 19.93 -25.98
N TRP A 4 12.96 20.24 -27.23
CA TRP A 4 13.39 19.27 -28.25
C TRP A 4 14.90 19.31 -28.47
N ARG A 5 15.53 18.16 -28.64
CA ARG A 5 16.95 18.03 -28.99
C ARG A 5 17.13 16.97 -30.06
N ASP A 6 18.00 17.22 -31.03
CA ASP A 6 18.54 16.16 -31.88
C ASP A 6 19.84 15.65 -31.26
N ALA A 7 20.03 14.34 -31.30
CA ALA A 7 21.22 13.68 -30.77
C ALA A 7 21.59 12.47 -31.62
N VAL A 8 22.80 11.95 -31.40
CA VAL A 8 23.28 10.70 -31.98
C VAL A 8 23.54 9.70 -30.86
N VAL A 9 23.06 8.47 -31.01
CA VAL A 9 23.29 7.39 -30.05
C VAL A 9 24.76 6.99 -30.05
N GLU A 10 25.42 7.08 -28.90
CA GLU A 10 26.84 6.72 -28.75
C GLU A 10 27.03 5.34 -28.14
N SER A 11 26.13 4.95 -27.23
CA SER A 11 26.12 3.61 -26.65
C SER A 11 24.74 3.21 -26.17
N LEU A 12 24.53 1.89 -26.09
CA LEU A 12 23.32 1.28 -25.53
C LEU A 12 23.55 1.00 -24.04
N GLY A 13 22.57 1.35 -23.22
CA GLY A 13 22.52 1.05 -21.80
C GLY A 13 21.71 -0.22 -21.51
N PRO A 14 21.34 -0.44 -20.23
CA PRO A 14 20.45 -1.52 -19.84
C PRO A 14 19.13 -1.48 -20.61
N ALA A 15 18.63 -2.65 -20.98
CA ALA A 15 17.31 -2.83 -21.58
C ALA A 15 16.44 -3.68 -20.67
N TRP A 16 15.13 -3.49 -20.78
CA TRP A 16 14.12 -4.33 -20.15
C TRP A 16 12.88 -4.35 -21.05
N PRO A 17 11.87 -5.20 -20.79
CA PRO A 17 10.74 -5.36 -21.70
C PRO A 17 10.11 -4.02 -22.12
N GLY A 18 10.11 -3.74 -23.43
CA GLY A 18 9.55 -2.53 -24.03
C GLY A 18 10.43 -1.27 -23.98
N VAL A 19 11.62 -1.31 -23.37
CA VAL A 19 12.51 -0.14 -23.22
C VAL A 19 13.96 -0.44 -23.55
N GLN A 20 14.59 0.45 -24.33
CA GLN A 20 16.04 0.52 -24.50
C GLN A 20 16.55 1.84 -23.90
N GLU A 21 17.45 1.77 -22.91
CA GLU A 21 18.22 2.94 -22.47
C GLU A 21 19.34 3.23 -23.48
N VAL A 22 19.55 4.51 -23.81
CA VAL A 22 20.67 4.96 -24.66
C VAL A 22 21.42 6.11 -24.02
N ARG A 23 22.72 6.20 -24.30
CA ARG A 23 23.49 7.44 -24.13
C ARG A 23 23.59 8.10 -25.50
N ALA A 24 23.16 9.36 -25.57
CA ALA A 24 23.12 10.11 -26.80
C ALA A 24 23.81 11.46 -26.62
N ARG A 25 24.65 11.83 -27.59
CA ARG A 25 25.28 13.16 -27.65
C ARG A 25 24.41 14.11 -28.45
N ILE A 26 24.03 15.21 -27.82
CA ILE A 26 23.21 16.27 -28.43
C ILE A 26 23.99 16.90 -29.58
N THR A 27 23.39 16.95 -30.76
CA THR A 27 23.96 17.58 -31.96
C THR A 27 23.31 18.92 -32.27
N ALA A 28 22.02 19.10 -31.96
CA ALA A 28 21.31 20.35 -32.21
C ALA A 28 20.14 20.60 -31.22
N GLY A 29 19.78 21.88 -31.08
CA GLY A 29 18.65 22.35 -30.27
C GLY A 29 18.71 23.86 -30.08
N SER A 30 17.56 24.53 -29.93
CA SER A 30 17.53 25.97 -29.69
C SER A 30 18.20 26.30 -28.34
N SER A 31 19.27 27.10 -28.40
CA SER A 31 20.02 27.60 -27.24
C SER A 31 19.36 28.79 -26.56
N GLU A 32 18.34 29.40 -27.17
CA GLU A 32 17.68 30.59 -26.63
C GLU A 32 16.28 30.29 -26.08
N PRO A 33 15.94 30.77 -24.88
CA PRO A 33 14.53 30.95 -24.51
C PRO A 33 13.93 31.98 -25.45
N SER A 34 12.72 31.74 -26.00
CA SER A 34 12.03 32.80 -26.71
C SER A 34 11.87 34.01 -25.79
N SER A 35 12.26 35.18 -26.25
CA SER A 35 12.29 36.46 -25.54
C SER A 35 10.92 37.01 -25.11
N SER A 36 9.88 36.16 -25.02
CA SER A 36 8.49 36.54 -24.73
C SER A 36 7.97 36.13 -23.35
N ALA A 37 8.77 35.50 -22.49
CA ALA A 37 8.31 35.00 -21.18
C ALA A 37 8.90 35.74 -19.96
N ALA A 38 9.21 37.04 -20.10
CA ALA A 38 9.53 37.90 -18.97
C ALA A 38 8.24 38.25 -18.18
N GLY A 39 7.72 37.30 -17.40
CA GLY A 39 6.51 37.56 -16.61
C GLY A 39 5.96 36.44 -15.72
N ALA A 40 6.60 35.27 -15.63
CA ALA A 40 6.10 34.20 -14.75
C ALA A 40 6.87 34.19 -13.42
N SER A 41 6.17 34.52 -12.33
CA SER A 41 6.66 34.40 -10.96
C SER A 41 7.06 32.96 -10.62
N ALA A 42 8.11 32.82 -9.81
CA ALA A 42 8.63 31.54 -9.36
C ALA A 42 7.56 30.72 -8.62
N PRO A 43 7.45 29.39 -8.85
CA PRO A 43 6.57 28.55 -8.06
C PRO A 43 7.12 28.39 -6.64
N ALA A 44 6.21 28.35 -5.67
CA ALA A 44 6.52 28.14 -4.27
C ALA A 44 7.21 26.78 -4.04
N ALA A 45 8.33 26.82 -3.32
CA ALA A 45 9.14 25.66 -2.96
C ALA A 45 8.34 24.67 -2.08
N GLY A 46 8.34 23.40 -2.47
CA GLY A 46 7.86 22.28 -1.67
C GLY A 46 8.74 21.05 -1.87
N ALA A 47 9.45 20.67 -0.80
CA ALA A 47 10.24 19.46 -0.54
C ALA A 47 11.29 19.03 -1.60
N SER A 48 12.55 19.33 -1.26
CA SER A 48 13.77 19.01 -1.99
C SER A 48 14.18 17.54 -1.89
N ALA A 49 14.21 16.83 -3.01
CA ALA A 49 15.29 15.87 -3.27
C ALA A 49 16.59 16.66 -3.53
N PRO A 50 17.79 16.12 -3.24
CA PRO A 50 19.02 16.79 -3.64
C PRO A 50 18.93 17.07 -5.14
N ALA A 51 19.10 18.32 -5.53
CA ALA A 51 19.13 18.71 -6.93
C ALA A 51 20.30 17.96 -7.57
N ALA A 52 19.99 16.87 -8.29
CA ALA A 52 20.92 16.38 -9.30
C ALA A 52 21.22 17.59 -10.19
N GLU A 53 22.50 17.90 -10.41
CA GLU A 53 22.90 18.98 -11.29
C GLU A 53 22.10 18.86 -12.59
N THR A 54 21.32 19.90 -12.90
CA THR A 54 20.53 19.92 -14.12
C THR A 54 21.48 19.71 -15.29
N PRO A 55 21.34 18.62 -16.07
CA PRO A 55 22.31 18.31 -17.10
C PRO A 55 22.31 19.41 -18.16
N ALA A 56 23.51 19.75 -18.66
CA ALA A 56 23.63 20.66 -19.79
C ALA A 56 22.93 20.05 -21.01
N LEU A 57 22.00 20.81 -21.62
CA LEU A 57 21.27 20.39 -22.83
C LEU A 57 21.76 21.13 -24.08
N ALA A 58 23.04 21.54 -24.08
CA ALA A 58 23.69 22.20 -25.20
C ALA A 58 24.25 21.17 -26.20
N ALA A 59 24.56 21.62 -27.42
CA ALA A 59 25.27 20.79 -28.38
C ALA A 59 26.60 20.29 -27.79
N GLY A 60 26.91 19.03 -28.03
CA GLY A 60 28.07 18.33 -27.48
C GLY A 60 27.84 17.65 -26.13
N ALA A 61 26.76 17.96 -25.40
CA ALA A 61 26.46 17.31 -24.13
C ALA A 61 25.94 15.88 -24.32
N GLU A 62 26.36 14.97 -23.42
CA GLU A 62 25.82 13.61 -23.34
C GLU A 62 24.61 13.58 -22.42
N VAL A 63 23.54 12.89 -22.84
CA VAL A 63 22.35 12.64 -22.03
C VAL A 63 21.95 11.16 -22.07
N ARG A 64 21.36 10.69 -20.97
CA ARG A 64 20.68 9.39 -20.93
C ARG A 64 19.25 9.57 -21.43
N ALA A 65 18.79 8.68 -22.29
CA ALA A 65 17.43 8.69 -22.81
C ALA A 65 16.81 7.30 -22.83
N LEU A 66 15.48 7.23 -22.77
CA LEU A 66 14.74 5.98 -22.93
C LEU A 66 14.00 5.99 -24.27
N ALA A 67 14.13 4.90 -25.02
CA ALA A 67 13.30 4.59 -26.17
C ALA A 67 12.26 3.53 -25.77
N TYR A 68 10.97 3.86 -25.92
CA TYR A 68 9.90 2.87 -25.87
C TYR A 68 9.85 2.17 -27.22
N THR A 69 10.45 0.99 -27.29
CA THR A 69 10.82 0.40 -28.59
C THR A 69 9.63 0.06 -29.48
N ALA A 70 8.48 -0.25 -28.87
CA ALA A 70 7.23 -0.46 -29.58
C ALA A 70 6.61 0.83 -30.17
N LEU A 71 6.98 2.02 -29.67
CA LEU A 71 6.48 3.31 -30.18
C LEU A 71 7.43 3.96 -31.17
N VAL A 72 8.73 3.90 -30.93
CA VAL A 72 9.72 4.68 -31.69
C VAL A 72 10.71 3.84 -32.45
N GLY A 73 10.66 2.51 -32.33
CA GLY A 73 11.65 1.60 -32.88
C GLY A 73 12.82 1.33 -31.92
N THR A 74 13.73 0.44 -32.33
CA THR A 74 14.88 0.03 -31.52
C THR A 74 16.13 0.80 -31.97
N PRO A 75 16.67 1.72 -31.15
CA PRO A 75 17.87 2.49 -31.52
C PRO A 75 19.12 1.62 -31.58
N ALA A 76 19.98 1.87 -32.56
CA ALA A 76 21.33 1.34 -32.68
C ALA A 76 22.39 2.44 -32.44
N VAL A 77 23.63 2.04 -32.15
CA VAL A 77 24.75 2.98 -32.07
C VAL A 77 24.97 3.65 -33.42
N GLY A 78 25.09 4.97 -33.41
CA GLY A 78 25.21 5.81 -34.61
C GLY A 78 23.88 6.36 -35.12
N ASP A 79 22.73 5.86 -34.63
CA ASP A 79 21.43 6.38 -35.06
C ASP A 79 21.22 7.82 -34.59
N ARG A 80 20.59 8.61 -35.46
CA ARG A 80 20.05 9.91 -35.08
C ARG A 80 18.73 9.70 -34.33
N VAL A 81 18.59 10.40 -33.21
CA VAL A 81 17.38 10.40 -32.37
C VAL A 81 16.90 11.82 -32.15
N THR A 82 15.58 12.01 -32.13
CA THR A 82 14.95 13.23 -31.62
C THR A 82 14.47 12.97 -30.19
N LEU A 83 14.86 13.83 -29.27
CA LEU A 83 14.63 13.72 -27.83
C LEU A 83 13.67 14.80 -27.33
N THR A 84 12.88 14.45 -26.33
CA THR A 84 12.17 15.41 -25.47
C THR A 84 12.84 15.46 -24.09
N CYS A 85 13.16 16.67 -23.66
CA CYS A 85 14.02 16.89 -22.49
C CYS A 85 13.38 17.77 -21.41
N SER A 86 12.10 18.17 -21.54
CA SER A 86 11.50 19.17 -20.63
C SER A 86 11.59 18.81 -19.15
N ALA A 87 11.27 17.57 -18.80
CA ALA A 87 11.28 17.13 -17.41
C ALA A 87 12.71 16.93 -16.90
N LEU A 88 13.62 16.45 -17.75
CA LEU A 88 15.06 16.36 -17.45
C LEU A 88 15.67 17.75 -17.19
N ALA A 89 15.37 18.73 -18.05
CA ALA A 89 15.84 20.12 -17.95
C ALA A 89 15.40 20.82 -16.65
N ARG A 90 14.36 20.30 -16.00
CA ARG A 90 13.81 20.86 -14.76
C ARG A 90 14.05 19.95 -13.55
N GLY A 91 14.78 18.84 -13.71
CA GLY A 91 15.03 17.88 -12.65
C GLY A 91 13.77 17.22 -12.08
N LEU A 92 12.69 17.08 -12.86
CA LEU A 92 11.36 16.67 -12.38
C LEU A 92 11.20 15.15 -12.18
N GLY A 93 12.21 14.47 -11.64
CA GLY A 93 12.06 13.09 -11.17
C GLY A 93 11.80 12.03 -12.25
N THR A 94 12.25 12.24 -13.50
CA THR A 94 12.15 11.23 -14.58
C THR A 94 13.15 10.08 -14.45
N GLY A 95 13.76 9.87 -13.29
CA GLY A 95 14.93 8.99 -13.15
C GLY A 95 16.19 9.52 -13.84
N GLY A 96 16.18 10.78 -14.28
CA GLY A 96 17.30 11.42 -14.96
C GLY A 96 17.38 11.09 -16.46
N TYR A 97 16.25 10.78 -17.09
CA TYR A 97 16.18 10.47 -18.52
C TYR A 97 15.51 11.58 -19.33
N ALA A 98 16.03 11.81 -20.54
CA ALA A 98 15.26 12.31 -21.67
C ALA A 98 14.43 11.17 -22.30
N LEU A 99 13.47 11.49 -23.16
CA LEU A 99 12.67 10.49 -23.86
C LEU A 99 12.93 10.59 -25.35
N VAL A 100 13.26 9.46 -25.98
CA VAL A 100 13.34 9.36 -27.44
C VAL A 100 11.92 9.48 -27.98
N ALA A 101 11.68 10.50 -28.81
CA ALA A 101 10.41 10.77 -29.44
C ALA A 101 10.32 10.21 -30.86
N ALA A 102 11.45 10.08 -31.55
CA ALA A 102 11.53 9.50 -32.89
C ALA A 102 12.96 9.04 -33.23
N LEU A 103 13.03 8.08 -34.15
CA LEU A 103 14.22 7.72 -34.93
C LEU A 103 14.02 8.23 -36.37
N PRO A 104 14.46 9.46 -36.72
CA PRO A 104 14.09 10.11 -37.98
C PRO A 104 14.54 9.37 -39.24
N ASP A 105 15.61 8.58 -39.14
CA ASP A 105 16.23 7.87 -40.26
C ASP A 105 16.01 6.34 -40.20
N ALA A 106 15.34 5.85 -39.16
CA ALA A 106 15.15 4.43 -38.89
C ALA A 106 13.73 4.18 -38.37
N LEU A 107 12.74 4.35 -39.26
CA LEU A 107 11.34 4.11 -38.94
C LEU A 107 11.13 2.65 -38.51
N PRO A 108 10.35 2.38 -37.44
CA PRO A 108 9.94 1.03 -37.12
C PRO A 108 9.08 0.46 -38.27
N ALA A 109 9.16 -0.86 -38.46
CA ALA A 109 8.25 -1.53 -39.39
C ALA A 109 6.80 -1.42 -38.88
N ASP A 110 5.85 -1.34 -39.81
CA ASP A 110 4.43 -1.40 -39.47
C ASP A 110 4.13 -2.71 -38.72
N PRO A 111 3.31 -2.66 -37.64
CA PRO A 111 2.90 -3.88 -36.96
C PRO A 111 2.09 -4.77 -37.92
N PRO A 112 2.17 -6.10 -37.77
CA PRO A 112 1.31 -6.99 -38.53
C PRO A 112 -0.16 -6.69 -38.22
N ALA A 113 -1.05 -6.94 -39.18
CA ALA A 113 -2.48 -6.87 -38.92
C ALA A 113 -2.85 -7.83 -37.78
N GLY A 114 -3.55 -7.32 -36.77
CA GLY A 114 -3.94 -8.05 -35.58
C GLY A 114 -5.21 -7.45 -34.97
N PRO A 115 -5.84 -8.17 -34.04
CA PRO A 115 -7.03 -7.68 -33.36
C PRO A 115 -6.71 -6.48 -32.47
N GLY A 116 -7.73 -5.66 -32.17
CA GLY A 116 -7.59 -4.53 -31.27
C GLY A 116 -7.70 -3.18 -31.95
N HIS A 117 -8.67 -2.38 -31.53
CA HIS A 117 -8.91 -1.03 -32.03
C HIS A 117 -8.98 0.03 -30.92
N LEU A 118 -8.62 -0.30 -29.67
CA LEU A 118 -8.54 0.69 -28.62
C LEU A 118 -7.34 1.62 -28.82
N VAL A 119 -7.61 2.92 -28.92
CA VAL A 119 -6.56 3.95 -28.93
C VAL A 119 -6.27 4.40 -27.50
N LYS A 120 -5.02 4.23 -27.07
CA LYS A 120 -4.48 4.76 -25.80
C LYS A 120 -3.67 6.04 -26.07
N ALA A 121 -3.39 6.81 -25.02
CA ALA A 121 -2.79 8.15 -25.14
C ALA A 121 -3.48 9.02 -26.23
N ARG A 122 -4.82 9.05 -26.21
CA ARG A 122 -5.63 9.60 -27.31
C ARG A 122 -5.28 11.06 -27.60
N TYR A 123 -5.29 11.42 -28.88
CA TYR A 123 -4.99 12.77 -29.39
C TYR A 123 -3.57 13.29 -29.09
N THR A 124 -2.65 12.41 -28.70
CA THR A 124 -1.19 12.66 -28.80
C THR A 124 -0.68 12.19 -30.16
N PRO A 125 0.50 12.62 -30.64
CA PRO A 125 1.00 12.18 -31.95
C PRO A 125 1.33 10.68 -32.11
N LEU A 126 1.41 9.90 -31.02
CA LEU A 126 1.85 8.48 -31.07
C LEU A 126 0.70 7.46 -31.06
N GLN A 127 -0.48 7.80 -30.55
CA GLN A 127 -1.74 7.02 -30.57
C GLN A 127 -1.61 5.48 -30.71
N PRO A 128 -0.97 4.77 -29.76
CA PRO A 128 -0.86 3.32 -29.86
C PRO A 128 -2.23 2.65 -29.89
N LEU A 129 -2.42 1.77 -30.88
CA LEU A 129 -3.55 0.84 -30.96
C LEU A 129 -3.21 -0.42 -30.17
N VAL A 130 -4.14 -0.82 -29.30
CA VAL A 130 -4.00 -2.02 -28.46
C VAL A 130 -5.29 -2.83 -28.49
N LEU A 131 -5.16 -4.13 -28.22
CA LEU A 131 -6.30 -5.00 -27.98
C LEU A 131 -6.76 -4.83 -26.52
N GLY A 132 -7.95 -4.27 -26.33
CA GLY A 132 -8.58 -4.25 -25.01
C GLY A 132 -9.03 -5.64 -24.59
N VAL A 133 -8.80 -6.04 -23.34
CA VAL A 133 -9.27 -7.31 -22.78
C VAL A 133 -10.80 -7.38 -22.82
N ASP A 134 -11.47 -6.24 -22.69
CA ASP A 134 -12.93 -6.06 -22.77
C ASP A 134 -13.47 -5.76 -24.18
N GLU A 135 -12.60 -5.73 -25.20
CA GLU A 135 -12.96 -5.47 -26.60
C GLU A 135 -13.52 -6.73 -27.28
N GLN A 136 -14.41 -6.59 -28.28
CA GLN A 136 -15.08 -7.73 -28.93
C GLN A 136 -14.14 -8.72 -29.63
N GLU A 137 -12.96 -8.24 -30.07
CA GLU A 137 -11.95 -9.07 -30.71
C GLU A 137 -11.06 -9.81 -29.69
N SER A 138 -11.20 -9.52 -28.39
CA SER A 138 -10.49 -10.19 -27.32
C SER A 138 -11.01 -11.62 -27.13
N PRO A 139 -10.11 -12.60 -26.93
CA PRO A 139 -10.55 -13.94 -26.53
C PRO A 139 -11.27 -13.96 -25.17
N ASP A 140 -11.07 -12.95 -24.34
CA ASP A 140 -11.65 -12.83 -22.99
C ASP A 140 -12.94 -11.99 -22.96
N HIS A 141 -13.42 -11.49 -24.10
CA HIS A 141 -14.59 -10.61 -24.16
C HIS A 141 -15.83 -11.23 -23.50
N GLU A 142 -16.15 -12.48 -23.86
CA GLU A 142 -17.34 -13.16 -23.32
C GLU A 142 -17.24 -13.41 -21.81
N THR A 143 -16.02 -13.60 -21.28
CA THR A 143 -15.79 -13.71 -19.83
C THR A 143 -16.12 -12.40 -19.11
N LEU A 144 -15.83 -11.25 -19.73
CA LEU A 144 -15.99 -9.93 -19.11
C LEU A 144 -17.32 -9.23 -19.43
N ARG A 145 -17.99 -9.65 -20.51
CA ARG A 145 -19.17 -8.98 -21.08
C ARG A 145 -20.25 -8.66 -20.05
N GLU A 146 -20.55 -9.61 -19.16
CA GLU A 146 -21.57 -9.48 -18.11
C GLU A 146 -20.96 -9.62 -16.70
N ALA A 147 -19.64 -9.52 -16.57
CA ALA A 147 -18.97 -9.64 -15.29
C ALA A 147 -19.17 -8.38 -14.45
N ASP A 148 -19.58 -8.54 -13.18
CA ASP A 148 -19.92 -7.42 -12.29
C ASP A 148 -19.53 -7.68 -10.82
N ASP A 149 -18.66 -8.66 -10.56
CA ASP A 149 -18.31 -9.05 -9.20
C ASP A 149 -16.84 -9.50 -9.07
N LEU A 150 -16.20 -9.14 -7.97
CA LEU A 150 -14.87 -9.55 -7.54
C LEU A 150 -14.91 -10.67 -6.49
N ALA A 151 -16.10 -11.11 -6.06
CA ALA A 151 -16.32 -12.14 -5.05
C ALA A 151 -15.48 -11.94 -3.79
N GLY A 152 -15.44 -10.70 -3.29
CA GLY A 152 -14.69 -10.36 -2.09
C GLY A 152 -13.17 -10.33 -2.25
N MET A 153 -12.62 -10.39 -3.47
CA MET A 153 -11.18 -10.28 -3.72
C MET A 153 -10.60 -9.02 -3.05
N PRO A 154 -9.53 -9.15 -2.25
CA PRO A 154 -8.78 -8.00 -1.73
C PRO A 154 -8.24 -7.11 -2.84
N VAL A 155 -8.49 -5.81 -2.72
CA VAL A 155 -7.94 -4.79 -3.62
C VAL A 155 -7.10 -3.82 -2.79
N VAL A 156 -5.77 -3.99 -2.81
CA VAL A 156 -4.84 -3.12 -2.08
C VAL A 156 -4.59 -1.87 -2.91
N VAL A 157 -4.99 -0.71 -2.39
CA VAL A 157 -4.85 0.57 -3.06
C VAL A 157 -3.74 1.38 -2.41
N ALA A 158 -2.84 1.94 -3.23
CA ALA A 158 -1.84 2.88 -2.77
C ALA A 158 -1.67 4.05 -3.74
N ASP A 159 -1.35 5.23 -3.19
CA ASP A 159 -1.19 6.44 -3.97
C ASP A 159 0.10 6.45 -4.81
N LEU A 160 1.15 5.76 -4.37
CA LEU A 160 2.46 5.74 -5.05
C LEU A 160 2.78 4.37 -5.65
N HIS A 161 3.30 4.39 -6.88
CA HIS A 161 3.87 3.21 -7.55
C HIS A 161 4.90 2.46 -6.71
N SER A 162 5.73 3.18 -5.93
CA SER A 162 6.77 2.57 -5.10
C SER A 162 6.24 1.63 -4.01
N ALA A 163 4.94 1.66 -3.71
CA ALA A 163 4.30 0.76 -2.76
C ALA A 163 4.13 -0.66 -3.31
N LEU A 164 4.02 -0.85 -4.63
CA LEU A 164 3.77 -2.14 -5.27
C LEU A 164 4.70 -3.26 -4.78
N PRO A 165 6.05 -3.16 -4.90
CA PRO A 165 6.94 -4.24 -4.44
C PRO A 165 6.85 -4.50 -2.93
N ALA A 166 6.60 -3.46 -2.13
CA ALA A 166 6.48 -3.59 -0.68
C ALA A 166 5.19 -4.30 -0.26
N ILE A 167 4.05 -3.95 -0.87
CA ILE A 167 2.77 -4.65 -0.69
C ILE A 167 2.93 -6.13 -1.03
N VAL A 168 3.53 -6.45 -2.17
CA VAL A 168 3.72 -7.84 -2.59
C VAL A 168 4.64 -8.60 -1.63
N ALA A 169 5.72 -7.97 -1.15
CA ALA A 169 6.61 -8.57 -0.15
C ALA A 169 5.88 -8.93 1.16
N GLY A 170 5.09 -7.98 1.71
CA GLY A 170 4.32 -8.20 2.93
C GLY A 170 3.24 -9.29 2.77
N LEU A 171 2.53 -9.29 1.63
CA LEU A 171 1.53 -10.31 1.29
C LEU A 171 2.16 -11.71 1.26
N ARG A 172 3.28 -11.86 0.56
CA ARG A 172 3.96 -13.16 0.42
C ARG A 172 4.51 -13.67 1.75
N SER A 173 5.10 -12.77 2.56
CA SER A 173 5.63 -13.11 3.87
C SER A 173 4.54 -13.60 4.83
N GLU A 174 3.41 -12.90 4.89
CA GLU A 174 2.30 -13.31 5.75
C GLU A 174 1.61 -14.59 5.23
N ALA A 175 1.42 -14.73 3.91
CA ALA A 175 0.88 -15.95 3.33
C ALA A 175 1.74 -17.17 3.69
N ALA A 176 3.07 -17.05 3.64
CA ALA A 176 3.99 -18.09 4.07
C ALA A 176 3.85 -18.40 5.57
N ALA A 177 3.74 -17.37 6.42
CA ALA A 177 3.56 -17.53 7.86
C ALA A 177 2.22 -18.20 8.22
N LEU A 178 1.18 -18.02 7.40
CA LEU A 178 -0.12 -18.67 7.52
C LEU A 178 -0.17 -20.07 6.87
N GLY A 179 0.91 -20.51 6.20
CA GLY A 179 0.94 -21.77 5.47
C GLY A 179 0.05 -21.80 4.22
N LEU A 180 -0.28 -20.64 3.67
CA LEU A 180 -1.09 -20.52 2.46
C LEU A 180 -0.24 -20.76 1.20
N PRO A 181 -0.86 -21.23 0.10
CA PRO A 181 -0.26 -21.09 -1.22
C PRO A 181 0.13 -19.64 -1.48
N VAL A 182 1.22 -19.45 -2.22
CA VAL A 182 1.68 -18.11 -2.61
C VAL A 182 0.56 -17.41 -3.41
N PRO A 183 0.01 -16.28 -2.91
CA PRO A 183 -1.11 -15.63 -3.58
C PRO A 183 -0.72 -15.11 -4.96
N ARG A 184 -1.64 -15.25 -5.92
CA ARG A 184 -1.48 -14.77 -7.27
C ARG A 184 -1.89 -13.30 -7.33
N VAL A 185 -0.93 -12.42 -7.64
CA VAL A 185 -1.13 -10.96 -7.59
C VAL A 185 -1.23 -10.35 -8.97
N ALA A 186 -2.26 -9.55 -9.24
CA ALA A 186 -2.30 -8.69 -10.42
C ALA A 186 -1.98 -7.25 -10.03
N TYR A 187 -1.12 -6.59 -10.81
CA TYR A 187 -0.90 -5.15 -10.69
C TYR A 187 -1.86 -4.42 -11.63
N VAL A 188 -2.72 -3.55 -11.13
CA VAL A 188 -3.61 -2.71 -11.94
C VAL A 188 -3.07 -1.28 -11.95
N MET A 189 -2.50 -0.88 -13.08
CA MET A 189 -1.81 0.40 -13.25
C MET A 189 -2.76 1.47 -13.78
N THR A 190 -2.98 2.52 -12.98
CA THR A 190 -3.76 3.70 -13.39
C THR A 190 -2.90 4.76 -14.09
N ASP A 191 -3.56 5.66 -14.82
CA ASP A 191 -2.96 6.66 -15.71
C ASP A 191 -2.59 7.99 -15.02
N GLY A 192 -2.46 7.99 -13.69
CA GLY A 192 -2.06 9.17 -12.91
C GLY A 192 -0.57 9.56 -13.02
N GLY A 193 0.28 8.64 -13.52
CA GLY A 193 1.72 8.81 -13.65
C GLY A 193 2.20 8.55 -15.08
N ALA A 194 3.26 7.76 -15.25
CA ALA A 194 3.68 7.28 -16.56
C ALA A 194 2.55 6.47 -17.22
N LEU A 195 2.24 6.79 -18.48
CA LEU A 195 1.24 6.04 -19.26
C LEU A 195 1.77 4.68 -19.73
N PRO A 196 3.01 4.55 -20.26
CA PRO A 196 3.53 3.24 -20.65
C PRO A 196 3.98 2.45 -19.40
N ALA A 197 3.40 1.29 -19.16
CA ALA A 197 3.79 0.37 -18.09
C ALA A 197 5.27 -0.04 -18.19
N TRP A 198 5.80 -0.09 -19.41
CA TRP A 198 7.21 -0.37 -19.70
C TRP A 198 8.17 0.57 -18.98
N PHE A 199 7.77 1.78 -18.60
CA PHE A 199 8.63 2.67 -17.82
C PHE A 199 9.02 2.05 -16.46
N SER A 200 8.18 1.17 -15.90
CA SER A 200 8.41 0.54 -14.61
C SER A 200 9.32 -0.69 -14.69
N ARG A 201 10.61 -0.48 -14.41
CA ARG A 201 11.56 -1.58 -14.16
C ARG A 201 11.13 -2.50 -13.02
N ALA A 202 10.45 -1.95 -12.01
CA ALA A 202 10.01 -2.73 -10.87
C ALA A 202 8.85 -3.67 -11.24
N ALA A 203 7.87 -3.21 -12.03
CA ALA A 203 6.79 -4.07 -12.50
C ALA A 203 7.35 -5.20 -13.39
N ALA A 204 8.27 -4.86 -14.32
CA ALA A 204 8.94 -5.86 -15.15
C ALA A 204 9.72 -6.90 -14.32
N GLY A 205 10.52 -6.45 -13.34
CA GLY A 205 11.29 -7.36 -12.48
C GLY A 205 10.41 -8.22 -11.57
N LEU A 206 9.31 -7.68 -11.04
CA LEU A 206 8.33 -8.46 -10.27
C LEU A 206 7.64 -9.52 -11.15
N ARG A 207 7.32 -9.18 -12.40
CA ARG A 207 6.71 -10.10 -13.36
C ARG A 207 7.66 -11.23 -13.73
N GLU A 208 8.92 -10.91 -14.00
CA GLU A 208 9.99 -11.87 -14.31
C GLU A 208 10.27 -12.81 -13.14
N ALA A 209 10.29 -12.28 -11.91
CA ALA A 209 10.44 -13.06 -10.68
C ALA A 209 9.19 -13.88 -10.31
N GLY A 210 8.08 -13.74 -11.04
CA GLY A 210 6.81 -14.41 -10.73
C GLY A 210 6.15 -13.91 -9.44
N TRP A 211 6.50 -12.70 -8.98
CA TRP A 211 5.89 -12.06 -7.81
C TRP A 211 4.54 -11.39 -8.16
N ILE A 212 4.34 -11.02 -9.42
CA ILE A 212 3.03 -10.66 -9.99
C ILE A 212 2.73 -11.52 -11.21
N ALA A 213 1.45 -11.86 -11.40
CA ALA A 213 0.95 -12.63 -12.53
C ALA A 213 0.93 -11.82 -13.84
N GLY A 214 0.72 -10.50 -13.73
CA GLY A 214 0.64 -9.58 -14.85
C GLY A 214 0.31 -8.16 -14.40
N THR A 215 0.50 -7.21 -15.31
CA THR A 215 0.10 -5.81 -15.21
C THR A 215 -1.12 -5.58 -16.09
N VAL A 216 -2.20 -5.04 -15.52
CA VAL A 216 -3.39 -4.58 -16.25
C VAL A 216 -3.34 -3.05 -16.30
N THR A 217 -3.20 -2.47 -17.49
CA THR A 217 -3.22 -1.01 -17.66
C THR A 217 -4.63 -0.50 -17.93
N VAL A 218 -5.04 0.56 -17.23
CA VAL A 218 -6.40 1.09 -17.30
C VAL A 218 -6.44 2.57 -17.74
N GLY A 219 -7.57 3.02 -18.26
CA GLY A 219 -7.72 4.42 -18.69
C GLY A 219 -6.83 4.73 -19.90
N GLN A 220 -5.96 5.73 -19.79
CA GLN A 220 -4.98 6.10 -20.82
C GLN A 220 -3.64 5.38 -20.71
N ALA A 221 -3.40 4.62 -19.63
CA ALA A 221 -2.21 3.81 -19.49
C ALA A 221 -2.24 2.64 -20.49
N PHE A 222 -1.06 2.19 -20.91
CA PHE A 222 -0.88 1.13 -21.90
C PHE A 222 0.47 0.40 -21.75
N GLY A 223 0.66 -0.67 -22.50
CA GLY A 223 1.83 -1.54 -22.44
C GLY A 223 1.76 -2.60 -21.33
N GLY A 224 0.58 -2.87 -20.77
CA GLY A 224 0.37 -3.94 -19.80
C GLY A 224 0.36 -5.34 -20.44
N ASP A 225 0.32 -6.38 -19.62
CA ASP A 225 0.01 -7.75 -20.06
C ASP A 225 -1.45 -7.82 -20.55
N LEU A 226 -2.34 -7.02 -19.95
CA LEU A 226 -3.72 -6.79 -20.39
C LEU A 226 -4.02 -5.29 -20.42
N GLU A 227 -4.89 -4.89 -21.34
CA GLU A 227 -5.32 -3.50 -21.52
C GLU A 227 -6.80 -3.40 -21.22
N ALA A 228 -7.22 -2.52 -20.32
CA ALA A 228 -8.63 -2.34 -20.01
C ALA A 228 -9.07 -0.89 -20.20
N VAL A 229 -10.33 -0.67 -20.56
CA VAL A 229 -10.86 0.68 -20.78
C VAL A 229 -10.94 1.48 -19.47
N THR A 230 -11.40 0.84 -18.38
CA THR A 230 -11.59 1.49 -17.07
C THR A 230 -10.96 0.68 -15.94
N LEU A 231 -10.85 1.30 -14.76
CA LEU A 231 -10.40 0.58 -13.56
C LEU A 231 -11.31 -0.61 -13.23
N HIS A 232 -12.62 -0.49 -13.42
CA HIS A 232 -13.59 -1.54 -13.10
C HIS A 232 -13.33 -2.81 -13.92
N THR A 233 -13.29 -2.68 -15.25
CA THR A 233 -12.97 -3.82 -16.12
C THR A 233 -11.53 -4.33 -15.89
N GLY A 234 -10.59 -3.45 -15.53
CA GLY A 234 -9.23 -3.87 -15.16
C GLY A 234 -9.19 -4.75 -13.90
N LEU A 235 -10.02 -4.44 -12.89
CA LEU A 235 -10.17 -5.27 -11.69
C LEU A 235 -10.85 -6.61 -12.00
N LEU A 236 -11.87 -6.60 -12.86
CA LEU A 236 -12.54 -7.83 -13.32
C LEU A 236 -11.57 -8.71 -14.12
N ALA A 237 -10.76 -8.13 -15.01
CA ALA A 237 -9.72 -8.84 -15.76
C ALA A 237 -8.63 -9.39 -14.83
N ALA A 238 -8.22 -8.64 -13.81
CA ALA A 238 -7.29 -9.13 -12.79
C ALA A 238 -7.81 -10.43 -12.14
N ARG A 239 -9.08 -10.48 -11.75
CA ARG A 239 -9.68 -11.67 -11.15
C ARG A 239 -9.94 -12.79 -12.18
N LEU A 240 -10.67 -12.49 -13.24
CA LEU A 240 -11.28 -13.49 -14.12
C LEU A 240 -10.37 -13.96 -15.24
N VAL A 241 -9.43 -13.12 -15.69
CA VAL A 241 -8.49 -13.45 -16.78
C VAL A 241 -7.12 -13.81 -16.21
N LEU A 242 -6.56 -12.98 -15.32
CA LEU A 242 -5.28 -13.30 -14.69
C LEU A 242 -5.40 -14.30 -13.54
N GLY A 243 -6.60 -14.56 -13.02
CA GLY A 243 -6.81 -15.48 -11.90
C GLY A 243 -6.22 -14.96 -10.58
N ALA A 244 -6.23 -13.63 -10.36
CA ALA A 244 -5.63 -13.05 -9.19
C ALA A 244 -6.44 -13.34 -7.92
N ASP A 245 -5.73 -13.67 -6.83
CA ASP A 245 -6.27 -13.71 -5.47
C ASP A 245 -6.29 -12.31 -4.86
N VAL A 246 -5.39 -11.42 -5.31
CA VAL A 246 -5.27 -10.03 -4.84
C VAL A 246 -4.94 -9.12 -6.02
N ALA A 247 -5.62 -7.98 -6.10
CA ALA A 247 -5.22 -6.89 -6.98
C ALA A 247 -4.50 -5.80 -6.19
N VAL A 248 -3.40 -5.28 -6.73
CA VAL A 248 -2.73 -4.07 -6.22
C VAL A 248 -2.98 -2.94 -7.20
N VAL A 249 -3.62 -1.85 -6.76
CA VAL A 249 -3.95 -0.69 -7.59
C VAL A 249 -3.07 0.49 -7.21
N THR A 250 -2.23 0.92 -8.14
CA THR A 250 -1.45 2.17 -8.02
C THR A 250 -1.32 2.83 -9.38
N GLN A 251 -1.07 4.14 -9.40
CA GLN A 251 -0.58 4.80 -10.62
C GLN A 251 0.78 4.24 -11.07
N GLY A 252 1.13 4.46 -12.33
CA GLY A 252 2.49 4.26 -12.83
C GLY A 252 3.53 5.19 -12.17
N PRO A 253 4.84 4.99 -12.41
CA PRO A 253 5.87 5.85 -11.82
C PRO A 253 5.74 7.32 -12.25
N GLY A 254 6.14 8.26 -11.40
CA GLY A 254 6.13 9.70 -11.71
C GLY A 254 4.91 10.44 -11.15
N ASN A 255 4.74 10.41 -9.83
CA ASN A 255 3.63 11.08 -9.15
C ASN A 255 3.62 12.59 -9.44
N LEU A 256 2.47 13.09 -9.92
CA LEU A 256 2.23 14.51 -10.15
C LEU A 256 1.71 15.18 -8.89
N GLY A 257 2.16 16.40 -8.60
CA GLY A 257 1.71 17.17 -7.45
C GLY A 257 1.98 18.66 -7.64
N THR A 258 1.03 19.50 -7.23
CA THR A 258 1.12 20.97 -7.29
C THR A 258 1.22 21.61 -5.90
N GLY A 259 1.19 20.80 -4.84
CA GLY A 259 1.16 21.29 -3.45
C GLY A 259 -0.20 21.85 -3.01
N THR A 260 -1.22 21.79 -3.86
CA THR A 260 -2.60 22.12 -3.48
C THR A 260 -3.33 20.89 -2.94
N ARG A 261 -4.43 21.09 -2.20
CA ARG A 261 -5.20 20.01 -1.58
C ARG A 261 -5.59 18.91 -2.57
N TRP A 262 -6.03 19.28 -3.77
CA TRP A 262 -6.57 18.35 -4.78
C TRP A 262 -5.59 18.04 -5.90
N GLY A 263 -4.59 18.90 -6.12
CA GLY A 263 -3.71 18.80 -7.26
C GLY A 263 -2.58 17.80 -7.06
N PHE A 264 -2.90 16.52 -6.93
CA PHE A 264 -1.94 15.42 -6.93
C PHE A 264 -2.56 14.16 -7.54
N SER A 265 -1.80 13.38 -8.31
CA SER A 265 -2.34 12.22 -9.04
C SER A 265 -2.76 11.06 -8.14
N GLY A 266 -2.14 10.94 -6.97
CA GLY A 266 -2.51 9.96 -5.94
C GLY A 266 -3.94 10.11 -5.38
N VAL A 267 -4.66 11.19 -5.71
CA VAL A 267 -6.05 11.39 -5.29
C VAL A 267 -6.97 10.28 -5.81
N ALA A 268 -6.62 9.70 -6.95
CA ALA A 268 -7.31 8.57 -7.58
C ALA A 268 -7.34 7.30 -6.71
N ALA A 269 -6.52 7.20 -5.65
CA ALA A 269 -6.63 6.12 -4.68
C ALA A 269 -8.03 6.05 -4.03
N GLY A 270 -8.68 7.20 -3.78
CA GLY A 270 -10.06 7.22 -3.28
C GLY A 270 -11.08 6.70 -4.31
N GLU A 271 -10.87 7.02 -5.58
CA GLU A 271 -11.69 6.50 -6.69
C GLU A 271 -11.52 5.00 -6.86
N ALA A 272 -10.30 4.48 -6.66
CA ALA A 272 -10.02 3.05 -6.69
C ALA A 272 -10.71 2.28 -5.55
N VAL A 273 -10.80 2.86 -4.36
CA VAL A 273 -11.61 2.29 -3.26
C VAL A 273 -13.07 2.17 -3.67
N ASN A 274 -13.63 3.21 -4.31
CA ASN A 274 -15.01 3.19 -4.78
C ASN A 274 -15.23 2.12 -5.85
N ALA A 275 -14.33 2.02 -6.84
CA ALA A 275 -14.43 1.03 -7.91
C ALA A 275 -14.36 -0.41 -7.38
N ALA A 276 -13.46 -0.68 -6.42
CA ALA A 276 -13.36 -1.98 -5.78
C ALA A 276 -14.64 -2.34 -5.02
N ALA A 277 -15.21 -1.40 -4.26
CA ALA A 277 -16.43 -1.61 -3.51
C ALA A 277 -17.67 -1.81 -4.40
N VAL A 278 -17.78 -1.07 -5.50
CA VAL A 278 -18.86 -1.22 -6.48
C VAL A 278 -18.93 -2.64 -7.03
N LEU A 279 -17.78 -3.26 -7.28
CA LEU A 279 -17.67 -4.63 -7.79
C LEU A 279 -17.64 -5.70 -6.68
N GLY A 280 -18.07 -5.40 -5.46
CA GLY A 280 -18.08 -6.40 -4.37
C GLY A 280 -16.69 -6.88 -3.91
N GLY A 281 -15.62 -6.14 -4.23
CA GLY A 281 -14.28 -6.39 -3.71
C GLY A 281 -14.09 -5.89 -2.29
N ARG A 282 -12.92 -6.17 -1.69
CA ARG A 282 -12.54 -5.71 -0.35
C ARG A 282 -11.44 -4.65 -0.43
N PRO A 283 -11.76 -3.34 -0.34
CA PRO A 283 -10.76 -2.29 -0.46
C PRO A 283 -9.85 -2.26 0.77
N VAL A 284 -8.53 -2.38 0.53
CA VAL A 284 -7.48 -2.25 1.54
C VAL A 284 -6.66 -1.01 1.23
N ALA A 285 -6.76 0.00 2.08
CA ALA A 285 -6.12 1.30 1.88
C ALA A 285 -4.74 1.35 2.54
N SER A 286 -3.69 1.31 1.70
CA SER A 286 -2.31 1.51 2.15
C SER A 286 -2.07 2.98 2.47
N LEU A 287 -1.53 3.27 3.66
CA LEU A 287 -1.17 4.63 4.05
C LEU A 287 0.18 5.05 3.45
N ARG A 288 0.28 6.33 3.09
CA ARG A 288 1.56 6.97 2.76
C ARG A 288 2.13 7.62 4.01
N VAL A 289 3.17 6.99 4.53
CA VAL A 289 3.88 7.43 5.74
C VAL A 289 5.29 7.89 5.38
N SER A 290 5.79 8.91 6.07
CA SER A 290 7.17 9.39 5.92
C SER A 290 7.76 9.69 7.30
N ALA A 291 9.00 9.27 7.52
CA ALA A 291 9.81 9.71 8.66
C ALA A 291 10.74 10.90 8.29
N ALA A 292 10.82 11.24 7.01
CA ALA A 292 11.80 12.19 6.48
C ALA A 292 11.27 13.63 6.50
N ASP A 293 11.34 14.29 7.67
CA ASP A 293 11.68 15.72 7.90
C ASP A 293 11.45 16.03 9.39
N ALA A 294 12.48 16.44 10.13
CA ALA A 294 12.36 16.83 11.54
C ALA A 294 11.57 18.14 11.75
N ARG A 295 11.21 18.84 10.67
CA ARG A 295 10.42 20.08 10.69
C ARG A 295 8.94 19.84 10.40
N GLY A 296 8.25 18.98 11.16
CA GLY A 296 6.79 18.96 11.38
C GLY A 296 5.78 18.97 10.20
N ARG A 297 6.20 19.15 8.93
CA ARG A 297 5.32 19.29 7.76
C ARG A 297 5.30 18.04 6.88
N HIS A 298 6.26 17.13 7.04
CA HIS A 298 6.42 15.94 6.18
C HIS A 298 6.72 14.63 6.96
N ARG A 299 6.56 14.65 8.29
CA ARG A 299 6.57 13.45 9.15
C ARG A 299 5.12 13.03 9.44
N GLY A 300 4.90 11.72 9.60
CA GLY A 300 3.58 11.17 9.94
C GLY A 300 2.78 10.74 8.72
N LEU A 301 1.45 10.77 8.87
CA LEU A 301 0.53 10.44 7.79
C LEU A 301 0.48 11.56 6.74
N SER A 302 0.63 11.20 5.46
CA SER A 302 0.54 12.17 4.38
C SER A 302 -0.86 12.77 4.23
N HIS A 303 -0.92 14.08 3.97
CA HIS A 303 -2.15 14.77 3.54
C HIS A 303 -2.77 14.13 2.28
N HIS A 304 -1.96 13.48 1.43
CA HIS A 304 -2.47 12.77 0.26
C HIS A 304 -3.37 11.60 0.67
N SER A 305 -2.96 10.81 1.65
CA SER A 305 -3.78 9.72 2.21
C SER A 305 -5.05 10.27 2.88
N THR A 306 -4.93 11.33 3.70
CA THR A 306 -6.11 11.89 4.37
C THR A 306 -7.10 12.52 3.39
N THR A 307 -6.64 13.08 2.26
CA THR A 307 -7.54 13.60 1.23
C THR A 307 -8.16 12.49 0.39
N ALA A 308 -7.36 11.56 -0.12
CA ALA A 308 -7.85 10.47 -0.97
C ALA A 308 -8.86 9.59 -0.22
N TYR A 309 -8.51 9.12 0.98
CA TYR A 309 -9.39 8.25 1.76
C TYR A 309 -10.49 9.07 2.46
N GLY A 310 -10.15 10.14 3.19
CA GLY A 310 -11.14 10.87 3.98
C GLY A 310 -12.15 11.71 3.17
N ARG A 311 -11.89 12.02 1.89
CA ARG A 311 -12.75 12.91 1.09
C ARG A 311 -13.21 12.33 -0.25
N VAL A 312 -12.44 11.44 -0.86
CA VAL A 312 -12.76 10.89 -2.20
C VAL A 312 -13.33 9.49 -2.11
N ALA A 313 -12.82 8.65 -1.20
CA ALA A 313 -13.44 7.37 -0.92
C ALA A 313 -14.81 7.59 -0.26
N LEU A 314 -15.86 7.17 -0.95
CA LEU A 314 -17.24 7.19 -0.49
C LEU A 314 -17.61 5.87 0.18
N ALA A 315 -17.02 4.77 -0.29
CA ALA A 315 -17.16 3.44 0.30
C ALA A 315 -16.23 3.22 1.50
N VAL A 316 -16.58 2.23 2.33
CA VAL A 316 -15.75 1.77 3.45
C VAL A 316 -14.52 1.05 2.90
N ALA A 317 -13.39 1.22 3.58
CA ALA A 317 -12.13 0.53 3.29
C ALA A 317 -11.48 0.15 4.61
N ASP A 318 -10.64 -0.88 4.57
CA ASP A 318 -9.75 -1.22 5.67
C ASP A 318 -8.53 -0.29 5.61
N ILE A 319 -8.41 0.63 6.56
CA ILE A 319 -7.26 1.55 6.68
C ILE A 319 -6.19 0.83 7.49
N VAL A 320 -5.12 0.42 6.80
CA VAL A 320 -4.05 -0.35 7.43
C VAL A 320 -3.07 0.57 8.12
N VAL A 321 -3.05 0.49 9.46
CA VAL A 321 -2.24 1.31 10.34
C VAL A 321 -1.06 0.48 10.85
N PRO A 322 0.17 0.78 10.42
CA PRO A 322 1.34 0.06 10.90
C PRO A 322 1.56 0.32 12.40
N THR A 323 1.85 -0.73 13.16
CA THR A 323 2.19 -0.63 14.59
C THR A 323 3.59 -1.19 14.84
N ALA A 324 4.43 -0.45 15.55
CA ALA A 324 5.69 -1.00 16.04
C ALA A 324 5.31 -2.00 17.13
N ALA A 325 5.78 -3.23 17.01
CA ALA A 325 5.49 -4.21 18.04
C ALA A 325 6.22 -3.78 19.33
N GLY A 326 5.46 -3.24 20.29
CA GLY A 326 5.93 -2.89 21.64
C GLY A 326 6.15 -1.40 21.88
N LEU A 327 5.09 -0.59 21.91
CA LEU A 327 4.97 0.58 22.79
C LEU A 327 3.56 0.69 23.39
N ALA A 328 3.15 -0.39 24.04
CA ALA A 328 2.10 -0.38 25.04
C ALA A 328 2.50 -1.34 26.16
N ASP A 329 3.65 -1.08 26.79
CA ASP A 329 3.92 -1.57 28.14
C ASP A 329 4.96 -0.68 28.84
N GLU A 330 4.55 0.55 29.15
CA GLU A 330 4.97 1.26 30.36
C GLU A 330 3.77 2.13 30.80
N GLY A 331 2.79 1.49 31.46
CA GLY A 331 1.69 2.25 32.06
C GLY A 331 0.36 1.55 32.31
N ALA A 332 0.27 0.23 32.41
CA ALA A 332 -0.92 -0.44 32.95
C ALA A 332 -0.62 -1.85 33.47
N GLY A 333 0.21 -1.96 34.51
CA GLY A 333 0.54 -3.25 35.11
C GLY A 333 1.46 -3.15 36.33
N GLY A 334 0.99 -2.50 37.40
CA GLY A 334 1.67 -2.49 38.69
C GLY A 334 0.67 -2.45 39.83
N TYR A 335 0.00 -3.58 40.10
CA TYR A 335 -0.77 -3.79 41.32
C TYR A 335 -0.08 -4.85 42.18
N GLY A 336 0.53 -4.38 43.27
CA GLY A 336 0.79 -5.18 44.48
C GLY A 336 2.26 -5.46 44.79
N GLU A 337 2.88 -4.59 45.60
CA GLU A 337 3.59 -5.07 46.78
C GLU A 337 3.52 -4.03 47.91
N ALA A 338 3.20 -4.52 49.10
CA ALA A 338 3.10 -3.77 50.34
C ALA A 338 4.45 -3.75 51.07
N ASP A 339 4.56 -2.76 51.97
CA ASP A 339 5.48 -2.62 53.10
C ASP A 339 6.85 -1.96 52.88
N GLY A 340 7.12 -0.96 53.74
CA GLY A 340 8.49 -0.66 54.22
C GLY A 340 8.90 0.81 54.30
N GLU A 341 8.81 1.40 55.49
CA GLU A 341 9.29 2.76 55.84
C GLU A 341 10.82 2.97 55.75
N ARG A 342 11.20 4.27 55.77
CA ARG A 342 12.52 4.91 56.11
C ARG A 342 13.47 5.04 54.92
N GLY A 343 14.10 6.16 54.58
CA GLY A 343 14.44 7.40 55.29
C GLY A 343 15.88 7.75 54.90
N GLY A 344 16.23 9.02 54.64
CA GLY A 344 17.63 9.45 54.59
C GLY A 344 18.04 10.29 53.37
N GLU A 345 18.51 11.51 53.69
CA GLU A 345 19.11 12.51 52.81
C GLU A 345 20.52 12.14 52.31
N HIS A 346 20.96 12.90 51.29
CA HIS A 346 22.33 13.36 50.97
C HIS A 346 22.97 12.92 49.65
N GLY A 347 23.08 13.88 48.73
CA GLY A 347 24.35 14.48 48.29
C GLY A 347 25.34 13.63 47.49
N GLY A 348 25.67 14.06 46.27
CA GLY A 348 26.89 13.60 45.59
C GLY A 348 26.99 14.01 44.13
N ALA A 349 27.60 15.17 43.88
CA ALA A 349 28.09 15.55 42.56
C ALA A 349 29.21 14.60 42.08
N GLY A 350 29.18 14.21 40.82
CA GLY A 350 30.22 13.40 40.19
C GLY A 350 30.33 13.71 38.71
N VAL A 351 31.27 14.60 38.37
CA VAL A 351 31.70 14.89 37.00
C VAL A 351 32.57 13.73 36.51
N GLY A 352 32.22 13.13 35.37
CA GLY A 352 33.02 12.12 34.69
C GLY A 352 32.94 12.32 33.17
N ALA A 353 33.99 12.92 32.61
CA ALA A 353 34.17 13.11 31.18
C ALA A 353 34.69 11.82 30.51
N GLY A 354 34.28 11.60 29.26
CA GLY A 354 35.04 10.78 28.29
C GLY A 354 34.27 9.60 27.70
N GLY A 355 33.92 9.72 26.41
CA GLY A 355 33.42 8.59 25.64
C GLY A 355 32.57 9.01 24.44
N ALA A 356 33.14 9.73 23.49
CA ALA A 356 32.55 9.95 22.18
C ALA A 356 32.53 8.61 21.40
N GLY A 357 31.48 7.82 21.62
CA GLY A 357 31.05 6.75 20.73
C GLY A 357 29.71 7.18 20.15
N GLY A 358 29.76 7.89 19.02
CA GLY A 358 28.54 8.23 18.28
C GLY A 358 27.90 6.95 17.79
N ASP A 359 26.86 6.51 18.49
CA ASP A 359 25.90 5.57 17.96
C ASP A 359 25.25 6.25 16.75
N HIS A 360 25.61 5.81 15.55
CA HIS A 360 24.92 6.18 14.32
C HIS A 360 23.55 5.47 14.32
N GLY A 361 22.66 5.89 15.22
CA GLY A 361 21.28 5.49 15.26
C GLY A 361 20.66 5.70 13.88
N VAL A 362 20.05 4.63 13.37
CA VAL A 362 19.43 4.57 12.04
C VAL A 362 18.40 5.69 11.90
N ARG A 363 18.78 6.80 11.26
CA ARG A 363 17.83 7.83 10.82
C ARG A 363 16.92 7.18 9.78
N GLY A 364 15.60 7.11 10.04
CA GLY A 364 14.60 6.57 9.10
C GLY A 364 13.84 5.32 9.56
N ALA A 365 13.92 4.95 10.85
CA ALA A 365 13.11 3.88 11.42
C ALA A 365 11.66 4.32 11.68
N TYR A 366 10.70 3.40 11.53
CA TYR A 366 9.34 3.59 12.01
C TYR A 366 9.35 3.49 13.54
N ASP A 367 9.47 4.63 14.21
CA ASP A 367 9.57 4.74 15.67
C ASP A 367 8.20 4.92 16.33
N GLY A 368 8.18 4.86 17.66
CA GLY A 368 6.96 5.02 18.46
C GLY A 368 6.28 6.36 18.40
N GLU A 369 7.02 7.42 18.10
CA GLU A 369 6.42 8.73 17.96
C GLU A 369 5.74 8.85 16.61
N LEU A 370 6.37 8.37 15.54
CA LEU A 370 5.77 8.25 14.23
C LEU A 370 4.53 7.35 14.26
N GLU A 371 4.58 6.23 14.98
CA GLU A 371 3.43 5.36 15.20
C GLU A 371 2.24 6.11 15.81
N ARG A 372 2.47 6.86 16.89
CA ARG A 372 1.41 7.66 17.53
C ARG A 372 0.84 8.71 16.59
N GLU A 373 1.71 9.44 15.87
CA GLU A 373 1.30 10.44 14.88
C GLU A 373 0.43 9.83 13.77
N VAL A 374 0.84 8.68 13.22
CA VAL A 374 0.12 7.97 12.16
C VAL A 374 -1.20 7.39 12.69
N THR A 375 -1.18 6.79 13.87
CA THR A 375 -2.36 6.19 14.52
C THR A 375 -3.44 7.24 14.78
N LEU A 376 -3.08 8.37 15.39
CA LEU A 376 -4.01 9.47 15.64
C LEU A 376 -4.60 10.01 14.34
N ALA A 377 -3.76 10.28 13.33
CA ALA A 377 -4.22 10.81 12.06
C ALA A 377 -5.07 9.82 11.25
N ALA A 378 -4.79 8.52 11.36
CA ALA A 378 -5.60 7.46 10.74
C ALA A 378 -6.95 7.28 11.47
N GLY A 379 -7.00 7.52 12.79
CA GLY A 379 -8.23 7.53 13.58
C GLY A 379 -9.28 8.49 13.03
N ASP A 380 -8.88 9.68 12.57
CA ASP A 380 -9.79 10.65 11.94
C ASP A 380 -10.43 10.14 10.63
N LEU A 381 -9.84 9.15 9.97
CA LEU A 381 -10.38 8.51 8.78
C LEU A 381 -11.37 7.39 9.11
N CYS A 382 -11.31 6.87 10.33
CA CYS A 382 -12.01 5.67 10.74
C CYS A 382 -13.20 5.98 11.64
N THR A 383 -14.15 5.04 11.73
CA THR A 383 -15.28 5.15 12.66
C THR A 383 -14.79 5.29 14.10
N PRO A 384 -15.43 6.13 14.94
CA PRO A 384 -16.71 6.82 14.67
C PRO A 384 -16.58 8.19 13.98
N ILE A 385 -15.37 8.71 13.75
CA ILE A 385 -15.15 10.06 13.19
C ILE A 385 -15.33 10.06 11.67
N GLY A 386 -14.59 9.17 11.01
CA GLY A 386 -14.70 8.90 9.59
C GLY A 386 -15.59 7.69 9.31
N ARG A 387 -15.40 7.09 8.13
CA ARG A 387 -16.21 5.96 7.64
C ARG A 387 -15.45 4.65 7.54
N HIS A 388 -14.13 4.71 7.60
CA HIS A 388 -13.29 3.54 7.33
C HIS A 388 -13.13 2.67 8.57
N ARG A 389 -12.62 1.46 8.36
CA ARG A 389 -12.29 0.54 9.43
C ARG A 389 -10.81 0.72 9.80
N PHE A 390 -10.55 0.91 11.08
CA PHE A 390 -9.18 0.99 11.60
C PHE A 390 -8.60 -0.42 11.72
N VAL A 391 -7.48 -0.69 11.05
CA VAL A 391 -6.84 -2.02 11.06
C VAL A 391 -5.37 -1.89 11.50
N PRO A 392 -5.07 -2.10 12.79
CA PRO A 392 -3.68 -2.12 13.26
C PRO A 392 -2.97 -3.36 12.73
N VAL A 393 -1.74 -3.20 12.25
CA VAL A 393 -0.91 -4.29 11.73
C VAL A 393 0.52 -4.15 12.23
N ALA A 394 0.95 -5.12 13.04
CA ALA A 394 2.31 -5.18 13.55
C ALA A 394 3.35 -5.23 12.42
N LEU A 395 4.47 -4.54 12.58
CA LEU A 395 5.56 -4.49 11.61
C LEU A 395 6.60 -5.61 11.75
N THR A 396 6.50 -6.43 12.79
CA THR A 396 7.46 -7.52 13.09
C THR A 396 7.72 -8.40 11.87
N GLY A 397 8.99 -8.56 11.50
CA GLY A 397 9.44 -9.39 10.37
C GLY A 397 9.31 -8.74 8.98
N LEU A 398 8.54 -7.65 8.82
CA LEU A 398 8.31 -7.06 7.50
C LEU A 398 9.56 -6.41 6.89
N ARG A 399 10.49 -5.92 7.72
CA ARG A 399 11.76 -5.39 7.23
C ARG A 399 12.57 -6.45 6.47
N ALA A 400 12.66 -7.66 7.00
CA ALA A 400 13.35 -8.76 6.33
C ALA A 400 12.65 -9.15 5.02
N ALA A 401 11.31 -9.22 5.02
CA ALA A 401 10.54 -9.49 3.81
C ALA A 401 10.78 -8.44 2.71
N LEU A 402 10.96 -7.17 3.08
CA LEU A 402 11.29 -6.10 2.14
C LEU A 402 12.70 -6.24 1.57
N GLU A 403 13.65 -6.74 2.35
CA GLU A 403 15.03 -7.00 1.91
C GLU A 403 15.10 -8.16 0.90
N ASP A 404 14.16 -9.10 0.97
CA ASP A 404 14.01 -10.22 0.01
C ASP A 404 13.34 -9.80 -1.32
N SER A 405 12.99 -8.52 -1.50
CA SER A 405 12.37 -8.05 -2.74
C SER A 405 13.31 -8.26 -3.95
N PRO A 406 12.84 -8.84 -5.07
CA PRO A 406 13.66 -9.07 -6.26
C PRO A 406 13.96 -7.78 -7.01
N VAL A 407 13.34 -6.67 -6.61
CA VAL A 407 13.51 -5.35 -7.21
C VAL A 407 13.90 -4.33 -6.14
N ARG A 408 14.70 -3.34 -6.54
CA ARG A 408 15.12 -2.29 -5.63
C ARG A 408 13.92 -1.47 -5.16
N LEU A 409 13.78 -1.35 -3.83
CA LEU A 409 12.85 -0.42 -3.20
C LEU A 409 13.42 1.00 -3.21
N SER A 410 12.70 1.93 -3.84
CA SER A 410 13.05 3.34 -3.87
C SER A 410 11.79 4.20 -4.00
N THR A 411 11.72 5.28 -3.22
CA THR A 411 10.62 6.25 -3.26
C THR A 411 11.14 7.65 -2.97
N MET A 412 10.71 8.63 -3.78
CA MET A 412 11.12 10.04 -3.62
C MET A 412 12.65 10.24 -3.50
N GLY A 413 13.42 9.40 -4.21
CA GLY A 413 14.88 9.43 -4.20
C GLY A 413 15.55 8.70 -3.03
N ARG A 414 14.78 8.10 -2.12
CA ARG A 414 15.27 7.35 -0.95
C ARG A 414 15.02 5.85 -1.07
N GLY A 415 16.00 5.04 -0.69
CA GLY A 415 15.89 3.59 -0.60
C GLY A 415 15.47 3.09 0.78
N LEU A 416 15.26 1.77 0.90
CA LEU A 416 14.86 1.11 2.16
C LEU A 416 15.78 1.42 3.35
N GLY A 417 17.09 1.49 3.11
CA GLY A 417 18.08 1.80 4.16
C GLY A 417 18.07 3.26 4.62
N GLU A 418 17.50 4.17 3.83
CA GLU A 418 17.45 5.61 4.12
C GLU A 418 16.12 6.02 4.79
N ASP A 419 15.00 5.40 4.40
CA ASP A 419 13.67 5.66 4.96
C ASP A 419 12.80 4.41 4.78
N ALA A 420 12.66 3.60 5.83
CA ALA A 420 11.95 2.33 5.76
C ALA A 420 10.42 2.50 5.90
N SER A 421 9.98 3.58 6.54
CA SER A 421 8.59 3.86 6.90
C SER A 421 7.58 3.75 5.74
N PRO A 422 7.78 4.34 4.55
CA PRO A 422 6.83 4.20 3.45
C PRO A 422 6.70 2.74 2.96
N PHE A 423 7.80 1.98 2.98
CA PHE A 423 7.80 0.59 2.55
C PHE A 423 7.19 -0.34 3.61
N LEU A 424 7.44 -0.09 4.89
CA LEU A 424 6.84 -0.84 5.99
C LEU A 424 5.32 -0.64 6.05
N ALA A 425 4.83 0.58 5.87
CA ALA A 425 3.39 0.86 5.79
C ALA A 425 2.72 0.12 4.62
N ALA A 426 3.37 0.13 3.44
CA ALA A 426 2.91 -0.60 2.27
C ALA A 426 2.93 -2.13 2.48
N ALA A 427 3.99 -2.67 3.10
CA ALA A 427 4.07 -4.09 3.43
C ALA A 427 3.01 -4.52 4.45
N ALA A 428 2.68 -3.67 5.42
CA ALA A 428 1.60 -3.93 6.36
C ALA A 428 0.26 -4.12 5.65
N ALA A 429 -0.02 -3.32 4.62
CA ALA A 429 -1.22 -3.49 3.79
C ALA A 429 -1.23 -4.82 3.04
N GLY A 430 -0.07 -5.26 2.53
CA GLY A 430 0.10 -6.60 1.98
C GLY A 430 -0.16 -7.72 2.98
N ARG A 431 0.40 -7.60 4.19
CA ARG A 431 0.16 -8.55 5.30
C ARG A 431 -1.32 -8.65 5.64
N TRP A 432 -2.02 -7.51 5.74
CA TRP A 432 -3.47 -7.52 5.96
C TRP A 432 -4.21 -8.25 4.84
N ALA A 433 -3.89 -7.96 3.59
CA ALA A 433 -4.48 -8.62 2.44
C ALA A 433 -4.33 -10.16 2.49
N ALA A 434 -3.19 -10.68 2.96
CA ALA A 434 -2.98 -12.12 3.12
C ALA A 434 -3.89 -12.72 4.20
N ARG A 435 -4.06 -12.03 5.33
CA ARG A 435 -4.90 -12.50 6.45
C ARG A 435 -6.35 -12.63 6.03
N ILE A 436 -6.84 -11.68 5.25
CA ILE A 436 -8.23 -11.70 4.79
C ILE A 436 -8.52 -12.71 3.66
N LEU A 437 -7.48 -13.29 3.03
CA LEU A 437 -7.62 -14.46 2.15
C LEU A 437 -7.87 -15.76 2.94
N ALA A 438 -7.50 -15.80 4.22
CA ALA A 438 -7.69 -16.94 5.11
C ALA A 438 -8.55 -16.55 6.32
N PRO A 439 -9.82 -16.14 6.11
CA PRO A 439 -10.70 -15.80 7.21
C PRO A 439 -10.99 -17.02 8.07
N VAL A 440 -11.17 -16.79 9.37
CA VAL A 440 -11.70 -17.78 10.30
C VAL A 440 -13.16 -18.07 9.93
N ARG A 441 -13.55 -19.35 10.00
CA ARG A 441 -14.88 -19.87 9.64
C ARG A 441 -15.44 -20.68 10.82
N GLY A 442 -16.75 -20.83 10.89
CA GLY A 442 -17.41 -21.52 11.99
C GLY A 442 -17.38 -20.76 13.33
N THR A 443 -17.29 -21.48 14.44
CA THR A 443 -17.45 -20.90 15.78
C THR A 443 -16.16 -20.31 16.34
N VAL A 444 -16.23 -19.07 16.84
CA VAL A 444 -15.24 -18.46 17.72
C VAL A 444 -15.91 -18.00 19.03
N TRP A 445 -15.11 -17.82 20.07
CA TRP A 445 -15.58 -17.48 21.42
C TRP A 445 -15.06 -16.13 21.87
N HIS A 446 -15.89 -15.37 22.57
CA HIS A 446 -15.48 -14.14 23.25
C HIS A 446 -16.02 -14.13 24.68
N LEU A 447 -15.19 -13.71 25.64
CA LEU A 447 -15.62 -13.49 27.02
C LEU A 447 -15.98 -12.01 27.20
N ALA A 448 -17.25 -11.74 27.47
CA ALA A 448 -17.75 -10.39 27.73
C ALA A 448 -18.14 -10.23 29.20
N LEU A 449 -18.10 -8.99 29.71
CA LEU A 449 -18.82 -8.67 30.94
C LEU A 449 -20.33 -8.76 30.71
N ALA A 450 -21.07 -9.25 31.70
CA ALA A 450 -22.52 -9.43 31.58
C ALA A 450 -23.25 -8.11 31.23
N ASP A 451 -22.83 -6.98 31.81
CA ASP A 451 -23.40 -5.66 31.54
C ASP A 451 -23.12 -5.17 30.11
N ASP A 452 -21.92 -5.40 29.59
CA ASP A 452 -21.54 -5.04 28.22
C ASP A 452 -22.39 -5.85 27.22
N TRP A 453 -22.61 -7.13 27.49
CA TRP A 453 -23.48 -7.96 26.67
C TRP A 453 -24.95 -7.51 26.73
N ALA A 454 -25.45 -7.18 27.92
CA ALA A 454 -26.80 -6.65 28.08
C ALA A 454 -26.99 -5.31 27.35
N LEU A 455 -25.95 -4.46 27.29
CA LEU A 455 -25.96 -3.24 26.49
C LEU A 455 -25.96 -3.55 24.99
N ALA A 456 -25.11 -4.47 24.54
CA ALA A 456 -25.05 -4.88 23.14
C ALA A 456 -26.39 -5.41 22.62
N GLN A 457 -27.10 -6.22 23.41
CA GLN A 457 -28.46 -6.69 23.06
C GLN A 457 -29.45 -5.54 22.83
N ARG A 458 -29.30 -4.41 23.54
CA ARG A 458 -30.15 -3.23 23.34
C ARG A 458 -29.73 -2.39 22.14
N LEU A 459 -28.43 -2.35 21.83
CA LEU A 459 -27.88 -1.55 20.74
C LEU A 459 -27.84 -2.29 19.40
N GLY A 460 -27.95 -3.62 19.42
CA GLY A 460 -27.89 -4.49 18.24
C GLY A 460 -26.48 -5.01 17.90
N ALA A 461 -25.43 -4.46 18.51
CA ALA A 461 -24.05 -4.89 18.26
C ALA A 461 -23.16 -4.75 19.51
N TYR A 462 -22.15 -5.61 19.61
CA TYR A 462 -21.15 -5.64 20.67
C TYR A 462 -19.87 -4.91 20.21
N ALA A 463 -19.47 -3.89 20.96
CA ALA A 463 -18.42 -2.93 20.56
C ALA A 463 -17.22 -2.89 21.54
N MET A 464 -17.07 -3.88 22.42
CA MET A 464 -15.87 -4.00 23.27
C MET A 464 -14.83 -4.89 22.60
N SER A 465 -13.56 -4.60 22.81
CA SER A 465 -12.47 -5.41 22.28
C SER A 465 -12.12 -6.57 23.20
N THR A 466 -11.93 -6.24 24.47
CA THR A 466 -11.63 -7.11 25.59
C THR A 466 -12.07 -6.38 26.87
N ARG A 467 -11.89 -6.98 28.04
CA ARG A 467 -12.23 -6.35 29.31
C ARG A 467 -11.54 -5.00 29.47
N GLY A 468 -12.34 -3.94 29.62
CA GLY A 468 -11.85 -2.58 29.89
C GLY A 468 -11.37 -1.80 28.65
N ALA A 469 -11.43 -2.37 27.45
CA ALA A 469 -11.01 -1.71 26.21
C ALA A 469 -12.07 -1.83 25.11
N ARG A 470 -12.36 -0.73 24.41
CA ARG A 470 -13.35 -0.72 23.33
C ARG A 470 -12.74 -1.15 22.01
N LEU A 471 -13.60 -1.57 21.08
CA LEU A 471 -13.21 -1.80 19.69
C LEU A 471 -12.52 -0.56 19.09
N ALA A 472 -13.04 0.63 19.38
CA ALA A 472 -12.47 1.90 18.89
C ALA A 472 -11.06 2.18 19.44
N ASP A 473 -10.70 1.61 20.60
CA ASP A 473 -9.38 1.80 21.22
C ASP A 473 -8.34 0.83 20.67
N VAL A 474 -8.76 -0.39 20.33
CA VAL A 474 -7.87 -1.50 19.93
C VAL A 474 -7.86 -1.75 18.43
N GLY A 475 -8.99 -1.59 17.74
CA GLY A 475 -9.17 -1.85 16.29
C GLY A 475 -9.83 -3.19 15.95
N PHE A 476 -9.90 -4.15 16.88
CA PHE A 476 -10.57 -5.44 16.71
C PHE A 476 -11.11 -5.99 18.04
N VAL A 477 -12.06 -6.94 17.98
CA VAL A 477 -12.52 -7.73 19.12
C VAL A 477 -11.68 -9.00 19.26
N HIS A 478 -11.14 -9.23 20.44
CA HIS A 478 -10.38 -10.44 20.74
C HIS A 478 -11.34 -11.62 20.83
N ALA A 479 -11.07 -12.69 20.09
CA ALA A 479 -11.80 -13.94 20.20
C ALA A 479 -10.83 -15.11 20.40
N SER A 480 -11.39 -16.29 20.58
CA SER A 480 -10.67 -17.51 20.95
C SER A 480 -11.28 -18.70 20.23
N SER A 481 -10.43 -19.65 19.84
CA SER A 481 -10.90 -21.02 19.59
C SER A 481 -11.31 -21.67 20.92
N ALA A 482 -12.04 -22.79 20.84
CA ALA A 482 -12.59 -23.43 22.05
C ALA A 482 -11.51 -23.85 23.06
N ASP A 483 -10.35 -24.33 22.60
CA ASP A 483 -9.22 -24.73 23.44
C ASP A 483 -8.48 -23.55 24.10
N GLN A 484 -8.72 -22.33 23.63
CA GLN A 484 -8.08 -21.10 24.14
C GLN A 484 -8.89 -20.40 25.24
N VAL A 485 -10.21 -20.61 25.30
CA VAL A 485 -11.12 -19.84 26.17
C VAL A 485 -10.72 -19.92 27.64
N ASP A 486 -10.38 -21.11 28.14
CA ASP A 486 -10.02 -21.32 29.55
C ASP A 486 -8.73 -20.57 29.93
N GLY A 487 -7.76 -20.53 29.02
CA GLY A 487 -6.52 -19.77 29.22
C GLY A 487 -6.77 -18.26 29.31
N VAL A 488 -7.61 -17.74 28.42
CA VAL A 488 -8.00 -16.32 28.41
C VAL A 488 -8.80 -15.95 29.67
N ALA A 489 -9.73 -16.80 30.09
CA ALA A 489 -10.50 -16.59 31.31
C ALA A 489 -9.59 -16.48 32.54
N ASN A 490 -8.63 -17.41 32.68
CA ASN A 490 -7.68 -17.42 33.79
C ASN A 490 -6.76 -16.20 33.78
N ALA A 491 -6.36 -15.71 32.61
CA ALA A 491 -5.46 -14.58 32.49
C ALA A 491 -6.16 -13.23 32.78
N PHE A 492 -7.41 -13.04 32.35
CA PHE A 492 -8.03 -11.70 32.31
C PHE A 492 -9.36 -11.57 33.09
N TYR A 493 -9.95 -12.68 33.53
CA TYR A 493 -11.28 -12.71 34.16
C TYR A 493 -11.29 -13.47 35.50
N ALA A 494 -10.14 -13.90 36.03
CA ALA A 494 -10.04 -14.73 37.24
C ALA A 494 -10.56 -14.07 38.53
N ASP A 495 -10.59 -12.74 38.58
CA ASP A 495 -11.10 -11.94 39.70
C ASP A 495 -12.63 -11.74 39.68
N LEU A 496 -13.31 -12.15 38.61
CA LEU A 496 -14.76 -12.05 38.53
C LEU A 496 -15.45 -13.23 39.22
N ALA A 497 -16.56 -12.93 39.91
CA ALA A 497 -17.49 -13.97 40.33
C ALA A 497 -18.08 -14.69 39.11
N SER A 498 -18.57 -15.93 39.29
CA SER A 498 -19.13 -16.77 38.22
C SER A 498 -20.31 -16.16 37.44
N GLU A 499 -20.92 -15.08 37.93
CA GLU A 499 -22.00 -14.36 37.24
C GLU A 499 -21.52 -13.07 36.53
N GLY A 500 -20.25 -12.69 36.69
CA GLY A 500 -19.70 -11.43 36.16
C GLY A 500 -19.34 -11.47 34.68
N ALA A 501 -19.24 -12.66 34.08
CA ALA A 501 -18.84 -12.84 32.69
C ALA A 501 -19.79 -13.78 31.94
N VAL A 502 -19.89 -13.55 30.63
CA VAL A 502 -20.64 -14.39 29.69
C VAL A 502 -19.71 -14.85 28.56
N ALA A 503 -19.82 -16.13 28.19
CA ALA A 503 -19.19 -16.68 27.01
C ALA A 503 -20.13 -16.51 25.82
N LEU A 504 -19.70 -15.70 24.85
CA LEU A 504 -20.39 -15.49 23.59
C LEU A 504 -19.86 -16.50 22.57
N GLU A 505 -20.75 -17.35 22.08
CA GLU A 505 -20.48 -18.20 20.92
C GLU A 505 -20.82 -17.42 19.65
N ILE A 506 -19.80 -17.04 18.89
CA ILE A 506 -19.93 -16.18 17.71
C ILE A 506 -19.75 -17.03 16.44
N ASP A 507 -20.63 -16.83 15.47
CA ASP A 507 -20.58 -17.43 14.15
C ASP A 507 -19.78 -16.55 13.18
N ALA A 508 -18.55 -16.97 12.87
CA ALA A 508 -17.66 -16.25 11.96
C ALA A 508 -18.16 -16.23 10.50
N ASP A 509 -19.05 -17.15 10.12
CA ASP A 509 -19.64 -17.14 8.77
C ASP A 509 -20.69 -16.05 8.62
N VAL A 510 -21.45 -15.75 9.69
CA VAL A 510 -22.36 -14.60 9.74
C VAL A 510 -21.57 -13.29 9.67
N LEU A 511 -20.47 -13.19 10.44
CA LEU A 511 -19.56 -12.03 10.37
C LEU A 511 -19.05 -11.78 8.95
N ALA A 512 -18.62 -12.85 8.26
CA ALA A 512 -18.13 -12.74 6.89
C ALA A 512 -19.22 -12.28 5.91
N GLY A 513 -20.47 -12.71 6.10
CA GLY A 513 -21.63 -12.25 5.31
C GLY A 513 -21.91 -10.75 5.46
N GLU A 514 -21.63 -10.18 6.63
CA GLU A 514 -21.72 -8.74 6.93
C GLU A 514 -20.43 -7.97 6.55
N GLY A 515 -19.47 -8.61 5.89
CA GLY A 515 -18.20 -7.98 5.51
C GLY A 515 -17.28 -7.66 6.70
N ILE A 516 -17.47 -8.33 7.84
CA ILE A 516 -16.65 -8.22 9.05
C ILE A 516 -15.58 -9.32 9.00
N ALA A 517 -14.31 -8.92 8.99
CA ALA A 517 -13.21 -9.88 8.91
C ALA A 517 -12.95 -10.52 10.27
N CYS A 518 -12.94 -11.85 10.34
CA CYS A 518 -12.33 -12.58 11.45
C CYS A 518 -11.07 -13.29 10.92
N VAL A 519 -9.90 -13.00 11.50
CA VAL A 519 -8.61 -13.54 11.02
C VAL A 519 -7.75 -14.05 12.16
N LEU A 520 -6.80 -14.95 11.87
CA LEU A 520 -5.84 -15.44 12.86
C LEU A 520 -4.58 -14.59 12.90
N GLU A 521 -4.27 -14.04 14.07
CA GLU A 521 -3.07 -13.24 14.30
C GLU A 521 -2.28 -13.73 15.50
N PRO A 522 -0.95 -13.53 15.53
CA PRO A 522 -0.14 -13.85 16.71
C PRO A 522 -0.64 -13.11 17.95
N GLY A 523 -0.81 -13.84 19.06
CA GLY A 523 -1.23 -13.27 20.34
C GLY A 523 -0.19 -12.32 20.95
N ASP A 524 1.10 -12.56 20.68
CA ASP A 524 2.15 -11.55 20.91
C ASP A 524 2.54 -10.90 19.58
N PRO A 525 2.22 -9.61 19.34
CA PRO A 525 2.55 -8.94 18.08
C PRO A 525 4.07 -8.82 17.82
N ARG A 526 4.90 -8.97 18.87
CA ARG A 526 6.37 -8.95 18.80
C ARG A 526 6.95 -10.29 18.37
N ASP A 527 6.15 -11.35 18.43
CA ASP A 527 6.56 -12.70 18.05
C ASP A 527 5.55 -13.31 17.08
N GLN A 528 5.92 -13.33 15.80
CA GLN A 528 5.09 -13.92 14.74
C GLN A 528 4.93 -15.45 14.85
N THR A 529 5.70 -16.10 15.72
CA THR A 529 5.62 -17.54 16.02
C THR A 529 4.74 -17.86 17.22
N SER A 530 4.27 -16.83 17.95
CA SER A 530 3.38 -17.01 19.09
C SER A 530 2.04 -17.65 18.69
N GLN A 531 1.34 -18.23 19.66
CA GLN A 531 0.03 -18.82 19.46
C GLN A 531 -0.91 -17.79 18.81
N ARG A 532 -1.64 -18.21 17.78
CA ARG A 532 -2.55 -17.32 17.04
C ARG A 532 -3.96 -17.33 17.63
N PHE A 533 -4.58 -16.16 17.68
CA PHE A 533 -5.95 -15.96 18.17
C PHE A 533 -6.82 -15.38 17.05
N PRO A 534 -8.12 -15.73 17.01
CA PRO A 534 -9.08 -15.06 16.16
C PRO A 534 -9.27 -13.60 16.61
N HIS A 535 -9.14 -12.65 15.69
CA HIS A 535 -9.47 -11.24 15.90
C HIS A 535 -10.56 -10.81 14.92
N VAL A 536 -11.61 -10.17 15.44
CA VAL A 536 -12.78 -9.71 14.67
C VAL A 536 -12.68 -8.21 14.42
N TYR A 537 -12.51 -7.82 13.17
CA TYR A 537 -12.34 -6.43 12.74
C TYR A 537 -13.70 -5.79 12.42
N GLY A 538 -14.46 -5.49 13.47
CA GLY A 538 -15.78 -4.86 13.40
C GLY A 538 -16.56 -5.08 14.69
N GLU A 539 -17.64 -4.32 14.87
CA GLU A 539 -18.59 -4.63 15.94
C GLU A 539 -19.22 -5.99 15.66
N VAL A 540 -19.42 -6.81 16.69
CA VAL A 540 -20.05 -8.13 16.53
C VAL A 540 -21.57 -7.94 16.58
N PRO A 541 -22.30 -8.17 15.47
CA PRO A 541 -23.75 -8.06 15.48
C PRO A 541 -24.34 -9.10 16.44
N VAL A 542 -25.41 -8.76 17.15
CA VAL A 542 -26.04 -9.68 18.12
C VAL A 542 -26.53 -10.95 17.43
N GLU A 543 -26.95 -10.86 16.17
CA GLU A 543 -27.34 -11.98 15.30
C GLU A 543 -26.19 -12.93 14.96
N ALA A 544 -24.93 -12.48 15.04
CA ALA A 544 -23.78 -13.36 14.89
C ALA A 544 -23.52 -14.19 16.16
N VAL A 545 -24.14 -13.85 17.30
CA VAL A 545 -24.00 -14.59 18.56
C VAL A 545 -25.05 -15.70 18.63
N ARG A 546 -24.62 -16.97 18.47
CA ARG A 546 -25.50 -18.15 18.52
C ARG A 546 -26.00 -18.44 19.93
N ARG A 547 -25.12 -18.30 20.92
CA ARG A 547 -25.42 -18.52 22.35
C ARG A 547 -24.62 -17.53 23.19
N ALA A 548 -25.23 -17.05 24.26
CA ALA A 548 -24.55 -16.30 25.31
C ALA A 548 -24.79 -17.02 26.64
N LEU A 549 -23.74 -17.56 27.25
CA LEU A 549 -23.83 -18.46 28.39
C LEU A 549 -23.11 -17.85 29.60
N PRO A 550 -23.72 -17.83 30.81
CA PRO A 550 -23.01 -17.43 32.02
C PRO A 550 -21.75 -18.26 32.23
N TRP A 551 -20.62 -17.61 32.47
CA TRP A 551 -19.33 -18.29 32.57
C TRP A 551 -19.20 -19.12 33.87
N ARG A 552 -18.96 -20.42 33.75
CA ARG A 552 -18.86 -21.35 34.90
C ARG A 552 -17.42 -21.83 35.17
N GLY A 553 -16.44 -20.95 35.00
CA GLY A 553 -15.03 -21.20 35.30
C GLY A 553 -14.26 -21.99 34.24
N THR A 554 -14.92 -22.84 33.46
CA THR A 554 -14.37 -23.49 32.26
C THR A 554 -15.39 -23.51 31.13
N LEU A 555 -14.93 -23.61 29.89
CA LEU A 555 -15.82 -23.71 28.73
C LEU A 555 -16.66 -24.98 28.80
N THR A 556 -16.08 -26.10 29.26
CA THR A 556 -16.82 -27.36 29.41
C THR A 556 -17.96 -27.24 30.43
N ALA A 557 -17.70 -26.63 31.61
CA ALA A 557 -18.73 -26.41 32.61
C ALA A 557 -19.80 -25.40 32.14
N THR A 558 -19.40 -24.42 31.32
CA THR A 558 -20.29 -23.42 30.72
C THR A 558 -21.22 -24.05 29.68
N LEU A 559 -20.72 -25.01 28.89
CA LEU A 559 -21.50 -25.69 27.85
C LEU A 559 -22.43 -26.78 28.37
N GLY A 560 -22.06 -27.45 29.46
CA GLY A 560 -22.81 -28.56 30.05
C GLY A 560 -23.92 -28.15 31.03
N GLY A 561 -24.09 -26.85 31.26
CA GLY A 561 -24.97 -26.27 32.27
C GLY A 561 -26.03 -25.35 31.71
#